data_AF-A0A397XQZ1-F1
#
_entry.id   AF-A0A397XQZ1-F1
#
_cell.length_a   1.000
_cell.length_b   1.000
_cell.length_c   1.000
_cell.angle_alpha   90.00
_cell.angle_beta   90.00
_cell.angle_gamma   90.00
#
_symmetry.space_group_name_H-M   'P 1'
#
loop_
_entity.id
_entity.type
_entity.pdbx_description
1 polymer ?
#
loop_
_entity_poly.entity_id
_entity_poly.type
_entity_poly.pdbx_seq_one_letter_code
_entity_poly.pdbx_strand_id
1 'polypeptide(L)'
;GNHWIALCISFVTRSIDVFDCSGRKRYKEVNGFANLIPRIVKAFQPMRHQKDFAVGAYTVSYVPVGNLNKSACDCGVYAVKFIECHALGLELSLLHDGNIIEARNRILWDLWEAANDPELIDRMSKYQSPECLSSTVEEIL
;
A
#
# COMPACT_ATOMS: atom_id res chain seq x y z
N GLY A 1 7.15 7.13 15.15
CA GLY A 1 6.33 6.78 13.99
C GLY A 1 6.94 5.57 13.34
N ASN A 2 6.77 4.39 13.94
CA ASN A 2 7.52 3.17 13.58
C ASN A 2 6.58 2.00 13.24
N HIS A 3 5.33 2.30 12.87
CA HIS A 3 4.30 1.31 12.61
C HIS A 3 3.88 1.37 11.15
N TRP A 4 3.91 0.23 10.48
CA TRP A 4 3.51 0.07 9.09
C TRP A 4 2.09 -0.47 8.99
N ILE A 5 1.33 0.06 8.02
CA ILE A 5 0.04 -0.45 7.59
C ILE A 5 0.08 -0.66 6.08
N ALA A 6 -0.82 -1.47 5.54
CA ALA A 6 -0.98 -1.63 4.10
C ALA A 6 -2.35 -1.14 3.64
N LEU A 7 -2.37 -0.52 2.46
CA LEU A 7 -3.58 -0.08 1.77
C LEU A 7 -3.62 -0.75 0.40
N CYS A 8 -4.64 -1.56 0.15
CA CYS A 8 -4.94 -2.07 -1.19
C CYS A 8 -6.05 -1.19 -1.79
N ILE A 9 -5.70 -0.44 -2.83
CA ILE A 9 -6.59 0.57 -3.42
C ILE A 9 -7.05 0.09 -4.80
N SER A 10 -8.36 -0.08 -4.98
CA SER A 10 -8.95 -0.46 -6.26
C SER A 10 -9.55 0.75 -6.96
N PHE A 11 -8.98 1.16 -8.09
CA PHE A 11 -9.56 2.24 -8.92
C PHE A 11 -10.84 1.81 -9.64
N VAL A 12 -11.00 0.50 -9.89
CA VAL A 12 -12.19 -0.05 -10.57
C VAL A 12 -13.40 -0.03 -9.64
N THR A 13 -13.25 -0.57 -8.43
CA THR A 13 -14.34 -0.65 -7.45
C THR A 13 -14.44 0.59 -6.55
N ARG A 14 -13.45 1.50 -6.65
CA ARG A 14 -13.32 2.70 -5.81
C ARG A 14 -13.29 2.37 -4.32
N SER A 15 -12.58 1.30 -3.97
CA SER A 15 -12.44 0.83 -2.60
C SER A 15 -11.00 0.90 -2.10
N ILE A 16 -10.86 0.92 -0.78
CA ILE A 16 -9.59 0.84 -0.06
C ILE A 16 -9.74 -0.21 1.03
N ASP A 17 -8.99 -1.31 0.91
CA ASP A 17 -8.84 -2.29 1.97
C ASP A 17 -7.65 -1.92 2.85
N VAL A 18 -7.92 -1.71 4.13
CA VAL A 18 -6.93 -1.28 5.13
C VAL A 18 -6.56 -2.47 6.00
N PHE A 19 -5.27 -2.78 6.02
CA PHE A 19 -4.70 -3.77 6.92
C PHE A 19 -3.76 -3.11 7.93
N ASP A 20 -4.06 -3.29 9.21
CA ASP A 20 -3.22 -2.87 10.34
C ASP A 20 -3.13 -4.05 11.32
N CYS A 21 -1.95 -4.68 11.42
CA CYS A 21 -1.75 -5.84 12.29
C CYS A 21 -1.94 -5.55 13.79
N SER A 22 -2.03 -4.27 14.20
CA SER A 22 -2.36 -3.87 15.57
C SER A 22 -3.86 -3.78 15.84
N GLY A 23 -4.71 -4.03 14.83
CA GLY A 23 -6.16 -3.92 14.92
C GLY A 23 -6.68 -2.49 15.06
N ARG A 24 -5.79 -1.48 14.98
CA ARG A 24 -6.17 -0.08 15.15
C ARG A 24 -6.80 0.48 13.89
N LYS A 25 -7.88 1.24 14.07
CA LYS A 25 -8.55 1.93 12.97
C LYS A 25 -7.97 3.34 12.80
N ARG A 26 -7.20 3.52 11.72
CA ARG A 26 -6.47 4.75 11.35
C ARG A 26 -7.35 5.75 10.58
N TYR A 27 -8.53 6.06 11.12
CA TYR A 27 -9.57 6.75 10.34
C TYR A 27 -9.12 8.11 9.79
N LYS A 28 -8.42 8.92 10.59
CA LYS A 28 -7.99 10.26 10.19
C LYS A 28 -7.00 10.18 9.03
N GLU A 29 -6.02 9.29 9.14
CA GLU A 29 -4.98 9.08 8.15
C GLU A 29 -5.56 8.51 6.85
N VAL A 30 -6.41 7.47 6.94
CA VAL A 30 -7.01 6.81 5.76
C VAL A 30 -8.03 7.71 5.06
N ASN A 31 -8.77 8.54 5.80
CA ASN A 31 -9.74 9.46 5.20
C ASN A 31 -9.08 10.46 4.23
N GLY A 32 -7.83 10.86 4.49
CA GLY A 32 -7.06 11.68 3.55
C GLY A 32 -6.90 10.99 2.20
N PHE A 33 -6.47 9.73 2.20
CA PHE A 33 -6.33 8.92 0.98
C PHE A 33 -7.66 8.74 0.25
N ALA A 34 -8.73 8.38 0.97
CA ALA A 34 -10.04 8.13 0.38
C ALA A 34 -10.60 9.33 -0.41
N ASN A 35 -10.28 10.56 0.01
CA ASN A 35 -10.71 11.79 -0.64
C ASN A 35 -9.72 12.32 -1.68
N LEU A 36 -8.41 12.10 -1.48
CA LEU A 36 -7.37 12.61 -2.37
C LEU A 36 -7.20 11.76 -3.64
N ILE A 37 -7.23 10.44 -3.51
CA ILE A 37 -7.07 9.49 -4.61
C ILE A 37 -8.01 9.80 -5.80
N PRO A 38 -9.33 9.97 -5.64
CA PRO A 38 -10.21 10.28 -6.77
C PRO A 38 -9.82 11.59 -7.49
N ARG A 39 -9.29 12.58 -6.77
CA ARG A 39 -8.82 13.85 -7.35
C ARG A 39 -7.55 13.65 -8.18
N ILE A 40 -6.60 12.88 -7.65
CA ILE A 40 -5.40 12.47 -8.37
C ILE A 40 -5.79 11.71 -9.64
N VAL A 41 -6.63 10.68 -9.51
CA VAL A 41 -7.08 9.88 -10.67
C VAL A 41 -7.74 10.76 -11.72
N LYS A 42 -8.58 11.73 -11.33
CA LYS A 42 -9.16 12.72 -12.25
C LYS A 42 -8.08 13.53 -12.97
N ALA A 43 -7.08 14.05 -12.26
CA ALA A 43 -6.02 14.86 -12.84
C ALA A 43 -5.19 14.10 -13.89
N PHE A 44 -5.02 12.79 -13.71
CA PHE A 44 -4.31 11.92 -14.68
C PHE A 44 -5.17 11.50 -15.88
N GLN A 45 -6.50 11.70 -15.86
CA GLN A 45 -7.34 11.42 -17.02
C GLN A 45 -7.10 12.46 -18.13
N PRO A 46 -7.19 12.07 -19.42
CA PRO A 46 -7.21 13.02 -20.53
C PRO A 46 -8.33 14.06 -20.35
N MET A 47 -8.11 15.32 -20.71
CA MET A 47 -9.07 16.44 -20.49
C MET A 47 -10.51 16.11 -20.89
N ARG A 48 -10.71 15.37 -21.98
CA ARG A 48 -12.04 14.94 -22.46
C ARG A 48 -12.80 14.05 -21.48
N HIS A 49 -12.11 13.31 -20.61
CA HIS A 49 -12.70 12.40 -19.62
C HIS A 49 -12.78 13.02 -18.21
N GLN A 50 -12.12 14.16 -17.98
CA GLN A 50 -12.10 14.79 -16.65
C GLN A 50 -13.45 15.37 -16.23
N LYS A 51 -14.23 15.91 -17.18
CA LYS A 51 -15.53 16.55 -16.90
C LYS A 51 -16.54 15.57 -16.32
N ASP A 52 -16.52 14.33 -16.81
CA ASP A 52 -17.47 13.28 -16.43
C ASP A 52 -16.95 12.43 -15.26
N PHE A 53 -15.73 12.70 -14.77
CA PHE A 53 -15.14 11.92 -13.69
C PHE A 53 -15.73 12.32 -12.32
N ALA A 54 -16.45 11.39 -11.70
CA ALA A 54 -17.01 11.56 -10.36
C ALA A 54 -15.91 11.53 -9.29
N VAL A 55 -15.78 12.61 -8.50
CA VAL A 55 -14.71 12.79 -7.48
C VAL A 55 -15.12 12.30 -6.07
N GLY A 56 -16.15 11.46 -5.96
CA GLY A 56 -16.59 10.94 -4.68
C GLY A 56 -15.51 10.16 -3.91
N ALA A 57 -15.54 10.22 -2.58
CA ALA A 57 -14.61 9.48 -1.73
C ALA A 57 -14.67 7.97 -2.02
N TYR A 58 -13.53 7.31 -1.93
CA TYR A 58 -13.45 5.85 -2.04
C TYR A 58 -14.01 5.19 -0.78
N THR A 59 -14.65 4.03 -0.94
CA THR A 59 -15.18 3.27 0.20
C THR A 59 -14.05 2.61 0.96
N VAL A 60 -14.01 2.77 2.27
CA VAL A 60 -12.93 2.23 3.12
C VAL A 60 -13.44 1.01 3.88
N SER A 61 -12.73 -0.10 3.75
CA SER A 61 -12.97 -1.36 4.46
C SER A 61 -11.76 -1.69 5.32
N TYR A 62 -12.00 -2.00 6.60
CA TYR A 62 -10.94 -2.47 7.49
C TYR A 62 -10.96 -3.98 7.53
N VAL A 63 -9.85 -4.59 7.13
CA VAL A 63 -9.66 -6.03 7.16
C VAL A 63 -9.74 -6.53 8.60
N PRO A 64 -10.61 -7.50 8.92
CA PRO A 64 -10.65 -8.10 10.24
C PRO A 64 -9.32 -8.75 10.57
N VAL A 65 -8.70 -8.31 11.66
CA VAL A 65 -7.44 -8.84 12.17
C VAL A 65 -7.68 -9.35 13.58
N GLY A 66 -7.21 -10.59 13.83
CA GLY A 66 -7.14 -11.15 15.17
C GLY A 66 -6.02 -10.51 16.00
N ASN A 67 -5.66 -11.17 17.09
CA ASN A 67 -4.53 -10.75 17.92
C ASN A 67 -3.20 -11.16 17.26
N LEU A 68 -2.68 -10.28 16.40
CA LEU A 68 -1.43 -10.45 15.63
C LEU A 68 -0.31 -9.56 16.14
N ASN A 69 0.91 -9.84 15.69
CA ASN A 69 2.11 -9.05 15.94
C ASN A 69 2.40 -8.87 17.45
N LYS A 70 2.29 -9.96 18.22
CA LYS A 70 2.59 -9.94 19.67
C LYS A 70 4.01 -9.53 20.00
N SER A 71 4.95 -9.74 19.07
CA SER A 71 6.35 -9.29 19.17
C SER A 71 6.48 -7.76 19.13
N ALA A 72 5.47 -7.05 18.60
CA ALA A 72 5.46 -5.62 18.34
C ALA A 72 6.59 -5.13 17.42
N CYS A 73 7.24 -6.03 16.65
CA CYS A 73 8.36 -5.69 15.77
C CYS A 73 8.18 -6.14 14.31
N ASP A 74 7.10 -6.83 13.97
CA ASP A 74 6.91 -7.42 12.64
C ASP A 74 5.82 -6.72 11.79
N CYS A 75 5.41 -5.49 12.16
CA CYS A 75 4.36 -4.77 11.43
C CYS A 75 4.66 -4.57 9.92
N GLY A 76 5.94 -4.36 9.57
CA GLY A 76 6.37 -4.29 8.17
C GLY A 76 6.25 -5.64 7.44
N VAL A 77 6.59 -6.74 8.10
CA VAL A 77 6.47 -8.10 7.55
C VAL A 77 5.00 -8.41 7.27
N TYR A 78 4.13 -8.14 8.24
CA TYR A 78 2.69 -8.30 8.08
C TYR A 78 2.12 -7.42 6.95
N ALA A 79 2.55 -6.16 6.84
CA ALA A 79 2.09 -5.26 5.78
C ALA A 79 2.50 -5.77 4.37
N VAL A 80 3.76 -6.19 4.20
CA VAL A 80 4.24 -6.73 2.92
C VAL A 80 3.54 -8.04 2.57
N LYS A 81 3.40 -8.97 3.53
CA LYS A 81 2.72 -10.24 3.28
C LYS A 81 1.22 -10.08 3.04
N PHE A 82 0.57 -9.07 3.62
CA PHE A 82 -0.80 -8.73 3.27
C PHE A 82 -0.92 -8.31 1.80
N ILE A 83 0.00 -7.47 1.31
CA ILE A 83 0.03 -7.06 -0.10
C ILE A 83 0.24 -8.27 -1.02
N GLU A 84 1.16 -9.16 -0.66
CA GLU A 84 1.42 -10.41 -1.41
C GLU A 84 0.18 -11.31 -1.46
N CYS A 85 -0.47 -11.55 -0.31
CA CYS A 85 -1.69 -12.35 -0.26
C CYS A 85 -2.80 -11.75 -1.13
N HIS A 86 -3.00 -10.44 -1.05
CA HIS A 86 -4.00 -9.74 -1.86
C HIS A 86 -3.67 -9.82 -3.37
N ALA A 87 -2.39 -9.67 -3.75
CA ALA A 87 -1.97 -9.76 -5.15
C ALA A 87 -2.15 -11.17 -5.74
N LEU A 88 -1.96 -12.21 -4.93
CA LEU A 88 -2.08 -13.61 -5.33
C LEU A 88 -3.48 -14.21 -5.11
N GLY A 89 -4.41 -13.45 -4.51
CA GLY A 89 -5.74 -13.97 -4.15
C GLY A 89 -5.72 -15.02 -3.04
N LEU A 90 -4.71 -14.97 -2.16
CA LEU A 90 -4.56 -15.88 -1.03
C LEU A 90 -5.34 -15.40 0.19
N GLU A 91 -5.76 -16.35 1.03
CA GLU A 91 -6.43 -16.04 2.27
C GLU A 91 -5.50 -15.41 3.31
N LEU A 92 -6.01 -14.41 4.04
CA LEU A 92 -5.26 -13.75 5.11
C LEU A 92 -5.10 -14.60 6.36
N SER A 93 -5.85 -15.71 6.46
CA SER A 93 -5.68 -16.73 7.51
C SER A 93 -4.27 -17.31 7.53
N LEU A 94 -3.54 -17.21 6.41
CA LEU A 94 -2.14 -17.60 6.28
C LEU A 94 -1.17 -16.68 7.03
N LEU A 95 -1.60 -15.51 7.52
CA LEU A 95 -0.73 -14.59 8.25
C LEU A 95 -1.00 -14.66 9.76
N HIS A 96 -0.07 -15.24 10.50
CA HIS A 96 -0.19 -15.39 11.95
C HIS A 96 1.16 -15.43 12.65
N ASP A 97 1.19 -15.16 13.96
CA ASP A 97 2.45 -15.08 14.72
C ASP A 97 3.29 -16.37 14.63
N GLY A 98 2.64 -17.53 14.46
CA GLY A 98 3.32 -18.82 14.31
C GLY A 98 4.22 -18.96 13.08
N ASN A 99 4.00 -18.19 12.01
CA ASN A 99 4.81 -18.26 10.78
C ASN A 99 5.50 -16.95 10.42
N ILE A 100 5.38 -15.91 11.27
CA ILE A 100 5.90 -14.58 10.94
C ILE A 100 7.42 -14.55 10.76
N ILE A 101 8.14 -15.42 11.46
CA ILE A 101 9.60 -15.55 11.35
C ILE A 101 9.99 -16.10 9.98
N GLU A 102 9.27 -17.12 9.51
CA GLU A 102 9.48 -17.68 8.18
C GLU A 102 9.11 -16.67 7.09
N ALA A 103 7.97 -15.99 7.24
CA ALA A 103 7.56 -14.91 6.35
C ALA A 103 8.62 -13.81 6.26
N ARG A 104 9.22 -13.43 7.38
CA ARG A 104 10.31 -12.45 7.44
C ARG A 104 11.56 -12.94 6.71
N ASN A 105 11.96 -14.18 6.94
CA ASN A 105 13.11 -14.78 6.25
C ASN A 105 12.86 -14.88 4.75
N ARG A 106 11.63 -15.20 4.34
CA ARG A 106 11.24 -15.24 2.93
C ARG A 106 11.37 -13.87 2.28
N ILE A 107 10.85 -12.81 2.91
CA ILE A 107 11.01 -11.43 2.42
C ILE A 107 12.49 -11.07 2.31
N LEU A 108 13.30 -11.41 3.33
CA LEU A 108 14.74 -11.13 3.29
C LEU A 108 15.42 -11.82 2.10
N TRP A 109 15.08 -13.08 1.85
CA TRP A 109 15.61 -13.84 0.72
C TRP A 109 15.18 -13.25 -0.62
N ASP A 110 13.89 -12.97 -0.78
CA ASP A 110 13.34 -12.38 -2.01
C ASP A 110 14.00 -10.99 -2.30
N LEU A 111 14.22 -10.18 -1.25
CA LEU A 111 14.93 -8.91 -1.37
C LEU A 111 16.41 -9.10 -1.73
N TRP A 112 17.07 -10.09 -1.15
CA TRP A 112 18.46 -10.39 -1.48
C TRP A 112 18.59 -10.87 -2.92
N GLU A 113 17.70 -11.76 -3.38
CA GLU A 113 17.66 -12.20 -4.78
C GLU A 113 17.44 -11.01 -5.73
N ALA A 114 16.45 -10.15 -5.46
CA ALA A 114 16.18 -8.98 -6.26
C ALA A 114 17.34 -7.97 -6.28
N ALA A 115 18.04 -7.81 -5.15
CA ALA A 115 19.21 -6.92 -5.06
C ALA A 115 20.44 -7.44 -5.82
N ASN A 116 20.48 -8.75 -6.11
CA ASN A 116 21.56 -9.38 -6.87
C ASN A 116 21.15 -9.70 -8.32
N ASP A 117 19.92 -9.37 -8.73
CA ASP A 117 19.43 -9.57 -10.08
C ASP A 117 20.13 -8.58 -11.06
N PRO A 118 20.82 -9.06 -12.11
CA PRO A 118 21.57 -8.18 -13.01
C PRO A 118 20.70 -7.16 -13.76
N GLU A 119 19.46 -7.51 -14.12
CA GLU A 119 18.55 -6.60 -14.83
C GLU A 119 18.08 -5.48 -13.89
N LEU A 120 17.71 -5.84 -12.65
CA LEU A 120 17.29 -4.86 -11.66
C LEU A 120 18.46 -3.94 -11.27
N ILE A 121 19.67 -4.49 -11.11
CA ILE A 121 20.88 -3.70 -10.87
C ILE A 121 21.12 -2.71 -12.02
N ASP A 122 21.09 -3.16 -13.27
CA ASP A 122 21.29 -2.28 -14.44
C ASP A 122 20.24 -1.16 -14.48
N ARG A 123 18.96 -1.50 -14.27
CA ARG A 123 17.85 -0.53 -14.24
C ARG A 123 17.99 0.48 -13.10
N MET A 124 18.35 0.03 -11.91
CA MET A 124 18.56 0.90 -10.75
C MET A 124 19.80 1.77 -10.90
N SER A 125 20.86 1.30 -11.57
CA SER A 125 22.04 2.12 -11.86
C SER A 125 21.75 3.32 -12.78
N LYS A 126 20.71 3.18 -13.61
CA LYS A 126 20.24 4.22 -14.56
C LYS A 126 19.09 5.04 -14.00
N TYR A 127 18.56 4.70 -12.83
CA TYR A 127 17.41 5.40 -12.25
C TYR A 127 17.81 6.83 -11.87
N GLN A 128 17.14 7.80 -12.48
CA GLN A 128 17.21 9.20 -12.09
C GLN A 128 15.91 9.53 -11.35
N SER A 129 16.02 9.95 -10.10
CA SER A 129 14.86 10.43 -9.36
C SER A 129 14.23 11.60 -10.13
N PRO A 130 12.90 11.61 -10.32
CA PRO A 130 12.22 12.80 -10.78
C PRO A 130 12.58 13.97 -9.86
N GLU A 131 12.79 15.16 -10.43
CA GLU A 131 12.88 16.38 -9.64
C GLU A 131 11.55 16.54 -8.88
N CYS A 132 11.65 16.66 -7.55
CA CYS A 132 10.48 16.96 -6.74
C CYS A 132 9.98 18.35 -7.17
N LEU A 133 8.81 18.40 -7.82
CA LEU A 133 8.14 19.65 -8.13
C LEU A 133 7.84 20.34 -6.78
N SER A 134 8.71 21.26 -6.37
CA SER A 134 8.56 22.00 -5.10
C SER A 134 7.56 23.15 -5.20
N SER A 135 6.79 23.26 -6.29
CA SER A 135 5.83 24.32 -6.49
C SER A 135 4.45 23.79 -6.90
N THR A 136 3.48 24.22 -6.09
CA THR A 136 2.03 24.25 -6.35
C THR A 136 1.25 22.98 -5.99
N VAL A 137 1.08 22.77 -4.68
CA VAL A 137 -0.07 22.03 -4.09
C VAL A 137 -1.33 22.92 -4.08
N GLU A 138 -1.33 24.08 -4.74
CA GLU A 138 -2.42 25.08 -4.58
C GLU A 138 -3.73 24.76 -5.30
N GLU A 139 -3.87 23.68 -6.09
CA GLU A 139 -5.16 23.38 -6.75
C GLU A 139 -5.55 21.89 -6.71
N ILE A 140 -5.40 21.22 -5.57
CA ILE A 140 -6.07 19.91 -5.34
C ILE A 140 -7.05 19.96 -4.15
N LEU A 141 -7.28 21.11 -3.50
CA LEU A 141 -8.33 21.31 -2.48
C LEU A 141 -9.62 21.89 -3.10
#